data_AF-A0A3A0DRZ6-F1
#
_entry.id   AF-A0A3A0DRZ6-F1
#
_cell.length_a   1.000
_cell.length_b   1.000
_cell.length_c   1.000
_cell.angle_alpha   90.00
_cell.angle_beta   90.00
_cell.angle_gamma   90.00
#
_symmetry.space_group_name_H-M   'P 1'
#
loop_
_entity.id
_entity.type
_entity.pdbx_description
1 polymer ?
#
loop_
_entity_poly.entity_id
_entity_poly.type
_entity_poly.pdbx_seq_one_letter_code
_entity_poly.pdbx_strand_id
1 'polypeptide(L)'
;MKNTKCHFCGFENFEERQVEYIYRRNGKYLIVRDLPCEACLRCGERYYPAEALLAVEARFKAIHEHQREPEETLAVPVESFALVAA
;
A
#
# COMPACT_ATOMS: atom_id res chain seq x y z
N MET A 1 -16.21 2.78 5.19
CA MET A 1 -16.16 4.26 5.09
C MET A 1 -16.54 4.62 3.67
N LYS A 2 -17.47 5.55 3.43
CA LYS A 2 -17.87 5.94 2.07
C LYS A 2 -17.50 7.40 1.88
N ASN A 3 -16.51 7.70 1.03
CA ASN A 3 -16.22 9.09 0.72
C ASN A 3 -17.32 9.64 -0.18
N THR A 4 -17.80 10.83 0.15
CA THR A 4 -18.79 11.53 -0.67
C THR A 4 -18.13 12.38 -1.75
N LYS A 5 -16.83 12.65 -1.62
CA LYS A 5 -16.05 13.48 -2.53
C LYS A 5 -14.56 13.19 -2.41
N CYS A 6 -13.87 13.15 -3.54
CA CYS A 6 -12.42 12.95 -3.58
C CYS A 6 -11.72 14.20 -3.06
N HIS A 7 -10.89 14.02 -2.04
CA HIS A 7 -10.08 15.09 -1.43
C HIS A 7 -9.02 15.68 -2.37
N PHE A 8 -8.69 15.00 -3.49
CA PHE A 8 -7.69 15.46 -4.46
C PHE A 8 -8.31 16.15 -5.68
N CYS A 9 -9.30 15.52 -6.33
CA CYS A 9 -9.88 16.05 -7.58
C CYS A 9 -11.35 16.50 -7.45
N GLY A 10 -11.98 16.28 -6.30
CA GLY A 10 -13.36 16.68 -6.04
C GLY A 10 -14.45 15.85 -6.73
N PHE A 11 -14.10 14.77 -7.42
CA PHE A 11 -15.07 13.85 -8.03
C PHE A 11 -15.78 13.00 -6.98
N GLU A 12 -17.02 12.59 -7.25
CA GLU A 12 -17.90 11.97 -6.24
C GLU A 12 -18.10 10.47 -6.45
N ASN A 13 -17.67 9.94 -7.60
CA ASN A 13 -17.84 8.52 -7.91
C ASN A 13 -16.56 7.73 -7.60
N PHE A 14 -16.78 6.62 -6.91
CA PHE A 14 -15.75 5.72 -6.44
C PHE A 14 -16.16 4.27 -6.69
N GLU A 15 -15.19 3.38 -6.59
CA GLU A 15 -15.41 1.95 -6.57
C GLU A 15 -14.53 1.28 -5.51
N GLU A 16 -15.03 0.17 -4.95
CA GLU A 16 -14.23 -0.68 -4.08
C GLU A 16 -13.26 -1.50 -4.92
N ARG A 17 -12.00 -1.58 -4.47
CA ARG A 17 -10.94 -2.35 -5.12
C ARG A 17 -10.10 -3.09 -4.08
N GLN A 18 -9.57 -4.22 -4.49
CA GLN A 18 -8.47 -4.91 -3.81
C GLN A 18 -7.18 -4.56 -4.54
N VAL A 19 -6.17 -4.06 -3.82
CA VAL A 19 -4.93 -3.56 -4.43
C VAL A 19 -3.70 -4.12 -3.74
N GLU A 20 -2.59 -4.19 -4.48
CA GLU A 20 -1.28 -4.36 -3.88
C GLU A 20 -0.85 -3.03 -3.22
N TYR A 21 -0.45 -3.12 -1.96
CA TYR A 21 -0.01 -2.00 -1.15
C TYR A 21 1.40 -2.25 -0.62
N ILE A 22 2.33 -1.37 -1.00
CA ILE A 22 3.73 -1.44 -0.56
C ILE A 22 3.90 -0.50 0.64
N TYR A 23 3.99 -1.06 1.83
CA TYR A 23 4.32 -0.30 3.03
C TYR A 23 5.84 -0.19 3.18
N ARG A 24 6.34 1.04 3.35
CA ARG A 24 7.77 1.33 3.49
C ARG A 24 8.03 2.16 4.73
N ARG A 25 8.94 1.70 5.59
CA ARG A 25 9.37 2.43 6.78
C ARG A 25 10.81 2.09 7.13
N ASN A 26 11.63 3.11 7.39
CA ASN A 26 13.05 2.97 7.78
C ASN A 26 13.87 2.08 6.83
N GLY A 27 13.66 2.22 5.52
CA GLY A 27 14.37 1.43 4.49
C GLY A 27 13.93 -0.04 4.39
N LYS A 28 12.96 -0.48 5.20
CA LYS A 28 12.35 -1.81 5.13
C LYS A 28 10.99 -1.75 4.42
N TYR A 29 10.57 -2.88 3.87
CA TYR A 29 9.41 -2.98 2.99
C TYR A 29 8.51 -4.15 3.42
N LEU A 30 7.20 -3.99 3.24
CA LEU A 30 6.22 -5.07 3.27
C LEU A 30 5.27 -4.88 2.09
N ILE A 31 5.11 -5.93 1.29
CA ILE A 31 4.12 -5.98 0.22
C ILE A 31 2.89 -6.67 0.77
N VAL A 32 1.74 -6.01 0.67
CA VAL A 32 0.44 -6.54 1.10
C VAL A 32 -0.44 -6.65 -0.13
N ARG A 33 -0.82 -7.87 -0.47
CA ARG A 33 -1.79 -8.14 -1.54
C ARG A 33 -3.20 -8.01 -1.01
N ASP A 34 -4.13 -7.73 -1.92
CA ASP A 34 -5.56 -7.68 -1.64
C ASP A 34 -5.93 -6.77 -0.46
N LEU A 35 -5.30 -5.59 -0.39
CA LEU A 35 -5.67 -4.58 0.58
C LEU A 35 -6.91 -3.83 0.08
N PRO A 36 -8.03 -3.79 0.84
CA PRO A 36 -9.23 -3.11 0.40
C PRO A 36 -9.05 -1.59 0.41
N CYS A 37 -9.52 -0.94 -0.64
CA CYS A 37 -9.60 0.52 -0.71
C CYS A 37 -10.80 0.97 -1.54
N GLU A 38 -11.21 2.22 -1.33
CA GLU A 38 -12.10 2.93 -2.24
C GLU A 38 -11.25 3.76 -3.21
N ALA A 39 -11.41 3.56 -4.52
CA ALA A 39 -10.64 4.25 -5.55
C ALA A 39 -11.50 5.27 -6.30
N CYS A 40 -11.01 6.50 -6.45
CA CYS A 40 -11.67 7.53 -7.24
C CYS A 40 -11.65 7.13 -8.73
N LEU A 41 -12.82 7.04 -9.35
CA LEU A 41 -12.96 6.64 -10.75
C LEU A 41 -12.38 7.65 -11.76
N ARG A 42 -12.06 8.88 -11.32
CA ARG A 42 -11.48 9.92 -12.17
C ARG A 42 -9.95 9.97 -12.08
N CYS A 43 -9.40 10.14 -10.87
CA CYS A 43 -7.96 10.38 -10.69
C CYS A 43 -7.21 9.16 -10.15
N GLY A 44 -7.90 8.08 -9.76
CA GLY A 44 -7.28 6.87 -9.24
C GLY A 44 -6.81 6.95 -7.79
N GLU A 45 -7.08 8.06 -7.09
CA GLU A 45 -6.74 8.22 -5.68
C GLU A 45 -7.40 7.11 -4.83
N ARG A 46 -6.65 6.57 -3.86
CA ARG A 46 -7.08 5.43 -3.04
C ARG A 46 -7.27 5.82 -1.60
N TYR A 47 -8.43 5.48 -1.04
CA TYR A 47 -8.78 5.70 0.35
C TYR A 47 -8.83 4.36 1.07
N TYR A 48 -7.99 4.22 2.09
CA TYR A 48 -7.86 2.98 2.85
C TYR A 48 -8.61 3.10 4.19
N PRO A 49 -9.27 2.03 4.65
CA PRO A 49 -9.80 1.97 6.01
C PRO A 49 -8.65 2.08 7.03
N ALA A 50 -8.89 2.82 8.13
CA ALA A 50 -7.87 3.03 9.16
C ALA A 50 -7.44 1.70 9.79
N GLU A 51 -8.41 0.82 10.05
CA GLU A 51 -8.20 -0.53 10.58
C GLU A 51 -7.32 -1.39 9.67
N ALA A 52 -7.46 -1.24 8.34
CA ALA A 52 -6.65 -1.97 7.37
C ALA A 52 -5.19 -1.49 7.44
N LEU A 53 -4.96 -0.17 7.47
CA LEU A 53 -3.61 0.39 7.59
C LEU A 53 -2.95 0.02 8.93
N LEU A 54 -3.67 0.10 10.04
CA LEU A 54 -3.17 -0.30 11.36
C LEU A 54 -2.78 -1.79 11.40
N ALA A 55 -3.56 -2.65 10.75
CA ALA A 55 -3.23 -4.06 10.63
C ALA A 55 -1.94 -4.27 9.81
N VAL A 56 -1.75 -3.53 8.72
CA VAL A 56 -0.51 -3.55 7.93
C VAL A 56 0.69 -3.12 8.77
N GLU A 57 0.57 -2.05 9.56
CA GLU A 57 1.66 -1.58 10.43
C GLU A 57 2.02 -2.58 11.51
N ALA A 58 1.01 -3.20 12.15
CA ALA A 58 1.24 -4.23 13.16
C ALA A 58 1.93 -5.47 12.55
N ARG A 59 1.50 -5.90 11.35
CA ARG A 59 2.13 -7.00 10.60
C ARG A 59 3.58 -6.66 10.24
N PHE A 60 3.82 -5.46 9.72
CA PHE A 60 5.16 -4.99 9.39
C PHE A 60 6.09 -5.05 10.61
N LYS A 61 5.62 -4.56 11.77
CA LYS A 61 6.40 -4.60 13.01
C LYS A 61 6.73 -6.05 13.41
N ALA A 62 5.72 -6.92 13.49
CA ALA A 62 5.91 -8.31 13.90
C ALA A 62 6.90 -9.07 13.00
N ILE A 63 6.85 -8.84 11.68
CA ILE A 63 7.79 -9.47 10.72
C ILE A 63 9.22 -8.97 10.97
N HIS A 64 9.41 -7.66 11.07
CA HIS A 64 10.74 -7.07 11.19
C HIS A 64 11.34 -7.14 12.60
N GLU A 65 10.56 -7.55 13.60
CA GLU A 65 10.98 -7.91 14.95
C GLU A 65 11.12 -9.44 15.14
N HIS A 66 11.04 -10.22 14.05
CA HIS A 66 11.16 -11.69 14.06
C HIS A 66 10.12 -12.40 14.95
N GLN A 67 8.96 -11.79 15.17
CA GLN A 67 7.84 -12.38 15.89
C GLN A 67 6.89 -13.15 14.96
N ARG A 68 7.08 -13.02 13.64
CA ARG A 68 6.27 -13.66 12.60
C ARG A 68 7.06 -13.79 11.31
N GLU A 69 6.93 -14.92 10.63
CA GLU A 69 7.39 -15.08 9.25
C GLU A 69 6.36 -14.54 8.24
N PRO A 70 6.79 -13.89 7.14
CA PRO A 70 5.89 -13.52 6.06
C PRO A 70 5.37 -14.77 5.33
N GLU A 71 4.27 -14.63 4.61
CA GLU A 71 3.70 -15.73 3.81
C GLU A 71 4.62 -16.13 2.66
N GLU A 72 5.31 -15.14 2.09
CA GLU A 72 6.35 -15.32 1.09
C GLU A 72 7.34 -14.15 1.13
N THR A 73 8.51 -14.33 0.52
CA THR A 73 9.51 -13.26 0.33
C THR A 73 9.94 -13.23 -1.12
N LEU A 74 10.08 -12.02 -1.66
CA LEU A 74 10.46 -11.77 -3.05
C LEU A 74 11.85 -11.13 -3.08
N ALA A 75 12.75 -11.63 -3.91
CA ALA A 75 14.02 -10.96 -4.20
C ALA A 75 13.76 -9.88 -5.27
N VAL A 76 13.91 -8.61 -4.90
CA VAL A 76 13.65 -7.47 -5.80
C VAL A 76 14.98 -6.78 -6.12
N PRO A 77 15.41 -6.74 -7.41
CA PRO A 77 16.60 -6.00 -7.81
C PRO A 77 16.36 -4.50 -7.61
N VAL A 78 17.39 -3.80 -7.12
CA VAL A 78 17.35 -2.36 -6.88
C VAL A 78 18.50 -1.72 -7.63
N GLU A 79 18.16 -0.82 -8.54
CA GLU A 79 19.12 -0.11 -9.39
C GLU A 79 19.09 1.39 -9.08
N SER A 80 20.24 2.05 -9.25
CA SER A 80 20.29 3.50 -9.25
C SER A 80 20.13 4.02 -10.67
N PHE A 81 19.30 5.06 -10.86
CA PHE A 81 19.06 5.62 -12.20
C PHE A 81 20.37 6.06 -12.89
N ALA A 82 21.33 6.60 -12.13
CA ALA A 82 22.63 7.01 -12.67
C ALA A 82 23.45 5.87 -13.27
N LEU A 83 23.27 4.63 -12.80
CA LEU A 83 23.98 3.45 -13.32
C LEU A 83 23.25 2.81 -14.51
N VAL A 84 21.93 2.96 -14.60
CA VAL A 84 21.11 2.42 -15.70
C VAL A 84 21.06 3.35 -16.91
N ALA A 85 21.24 4.66 -16.69
CA ALA A 85 21.24 5.67 -17.75
C ALA A 85 22.65 5.95 -18.35
N ALA A 86 23.67 5.20 -17.92
CA ALA A 86 25.05 5.27 -18.40
C ALA A 86 25.27 4.32 -19.59
#